data_AF-A0A966L080-F1
#
_entry.id   AF-A0A966L080-F1
#
_cell.length_a   1.000
_cell.length_b   1.000
_cell.length_c   1.000
_cell.angle_alpha   90.00
_cell.angle_beta   90.00
_cell.angle_gamma   90.00
#
_symmetry.space_group_name_H-M   'P 1'
#
loop_
_entity.id
_entity.type
_entity.pdbx_description
1 polymer ?
#
loop_
_entity_poly.entity_id
_entity_poly.type
_entity_poly.pdbx_seq_one_letter_code
_entity_poly.pdbx_strand_id
1 'polypeptide(L)' 'YESLTEEEKKMYDRFQENRRIENSVTYTAKQEEKRSIARSLLQTTLSHMEIAKHTGLTLEQIEQLRTEKK' A
#
# COMPACT_ATOMS: atom_id res chain seq x y z
N TYR A 1 3.55 16.28 -26.57
CA TYR A 1 2.07 16.27 -26.46
C TYR A 1 1.45 17.11 -27.56
N GLU A 2 1.89 18.36 -27.76
CA GLU A 2 1.39 19.24 -28.85
C GLU A 2 1.74 18.74 -30.26
N SER A 3 2.81 17.95 -30.41
CA SER A 3 3.25 17.36 -31.67
C SER A 3 2.69 15.95 -31.97
N LEU A 4 1.86 15.40 -31.09
CA LEU A 4 1.31 14.04 -31.24
C LEU A 4 0.00 14.07 -32.02
N THR A 5 -0.27 13.02 -32.80
CA THR A 5 -1.61 12.80 -33.37
C THR A 5 -2.64 12.51 -32.27
N GLU A 6 -3.93 12.60 -32.60
CA GLU A 6 -4.98 12.27 -31.65
C GLU A 6 -4.98 10.79 -31.23
N GLU A 7 -4.60 9.87 -32.12
CA GLU A 7 -4.37 8.47 -31.72
C GLU A 7 -3.19 8.34 -30.73
N GLU A 8 -2.07 9.04 -30.98
CA GLU A 8 -0.90 9.00 -30.12
C GLU A 8 -1.16 9.61 -28.74
N LYS A 9 -1.93 10.70 -28.66
CA LYS A 9 -2.39 11.27 -27.39
C LYS A 9 -3.24 10.28 -26.61
N LYS A 10 -4.22 9.63 -27.26
CA LYS A 10 -5.06 8.60 -26.62
C LYS A 10 -4.25 7.40 -26.11
N MET A 11 -3.25 6.96 -26.88
CA MET A 11 -2.35 5.89 -26.44
C MET A 11 -1.51 6.33 -25.25
N TYR A 12 -0.98 7.55 -25.27
CA TYR A 12 -0.21 8.11 -24.17
C TYR A 12 -1.05 8.23 -22.90
N ASP A 13 -2.27 8.75 -22.98
CA ASP A 13 -3.18 8.89 -21.83
C ASP A 13 -3.52 7.53 -21.21
N ARG A 14 -3.81 6.53 -22.04
CA ARG A 14 -4.04 5.15 -21.58
C ARG A 14 -2.81 4.57 -20.90
N PHE A 15 -1.63 4.80 -21.44
CA PHE A 15 -0.38 4.34 -20.83
C PHE A 15 -0.15 4.99 -19.46
N GLN A 16 -0.36 6.31 -19.34
CA GLN A 16 -0.24 7.01 -18.06
C GLN A 16 -1.25 6.50 -17.03
N GLU A 17 -2.49 6.25 -17.45
CA GLU A 17 -3.52 5.69 -16.57
C GLU A 17 -3.16 4.28 -16.10
N ASN A 18 -2.76 3.40 -17.02
CA ASN A 18 -2.33 2.04 -16.66
C ASN A 18 -1.17 2.07 -15.67
N ARG A 19 -0.19 2.95 -15.86
CA ARG A 19 0.93 3.13 -14.94
C ARG A 19 0.48 3.63 -13.56
N ARG A 20 -0.49 4.54 -13.50
CA ARG A 20 -1.09 4.98 -12.22
C ARG A 20 -1.78 3.81 -11.49
N ILE A 21 -2.55 3.02 -12.22
CA ILE A 21 -3.23 1.84 -11.68
C ILE A 21 -2.21 0.83 -11.15
N GLU A 22 -1.18 0.50 -11.92
CA GLU A 22 -0.14 -0.44 -11.53
C GLU A 22 0.59 -0.01 -10.25
N ASN A 23 0.93 1.29 -10.16
CA ASN A 23 1.53 1.85 -8.96
C ASN A 23 0.59 1.75 -7.75
N SER A 24 -0.70 2.04 -7.94
CA SER A 24 -1.72 1.96 -6.89
C SER A 24 -1.92 0.52 -6.39
N VAL A 25 -2.02 -0.45 -7.30
CA VAL A 25 -2.14 -1.88 -6.98
C VAL A 25 -0.90 -2.35 -6.22
N THR A 26 0.29 -2.01 -6.71
CA THR A 26 1.56 -2.40 -6.07
C THR A 26 1.69 -1.79 -4.68
N TYR A 27 1.32 -0.51 -4.52
CA TYR A 27 1.31 0.16 -3.22
C TYR A 27 0.36 -0.55 -2.26
N THR A 28 -0.87 -0.82 -2.70
CA THR A 28 -1.89 -1.48 -1.89
C THR A 28 -1.45 -2.89 -1.46
N ALA A 29 -0.86 -3.67 -2.37
CA ALA A 29 -0.34 -5.00 -2.06
C ALA A 29 0.75 -4.96 -0.98
N LYS A 30 1.70 -4.01 -1.08
CA LYS A 30 2.74 -3.81 -0.05
C LYS A 30 2.16 -3.41 1.29
N GLN A 31 1.11 -2.59 1.31
CA GLN A 31 0.44 -2.22 2.56
C GLN A 31 -0.27 -3.41 3.19
N GLU A 32 -0.94 -4.25 2.40
CA GLU A 32 -1.62 -5.44 2.94
C GLU A 32 -0.62 -6.47 3.45
N GLU A 33 0.54 -6.64 2.79
CA GLU A 33 1.63 -7.48 3.29
C GLU A 33 2.11 -7.02 4.68
N LYS A 34 2.37 -5.71 4.84
CA LYS A 34 2.75 -5.13 6.14
C LYS A 34 1.68 -5.35 7.21
N ARG A 35 0.40 -5.15 6.85
CA ARG A 35 -0.74 -5.37 7.75
C ARG A 35 -0.86 -6.85 8.15
N SER A 36 -0.64 -7.77 7.22
CA SER A 36 -0.64 -9.20 7.47
C SER A 36 0.44 -9.60 8.48
N ILE A 37 1.68 -9.14 8.27
CA ILE A 37 2.79 -9.36 9.21
C ILE A 37 2.46 -8.76 10.58
N ALA A 38 1.97 -7.51 10.63
CA ALA A 38 1.58 -6.87 11.89
C ALA A 38 0.49 -7.65 12.63
N ARG A 39 -0.52 -8.17 11.93
CA ARG A 39 -1.58 -9.01 12.51
C ARG A 39 -1.04 -10.30 13.12
N SER A 40 -0.04 -10.92 12.49
CA SER A 40 0.65 -12.09 13.05
C SER A 40 1.47 -11.71 14.29
N LEU A 41 2.23 -10.61 14.24
CA LEU A 41 3.04 -10.18 15.38
C LEU A 41 2.21 -9.71 16.58
N LEU A 42 1.01 -9.15 16.35
CA LEU A 42 0.05 -8.80 17.41
C LEU A 42 -0.44 -10.01 18.22
N GLN A 43 -0.25 -11.23 17.73
CA GLN A 43 -0.55 -12.47 18.46
C GLN A 43 0.62 -12.95 19.33
N THR A 44 1.75 -12.23 19.32
CA THR A 44 2.95 -12.55 20.07
C THR A 44 3.11 -11.63 21.28
N THR A 45 4.22 -11.74 22.01
CA THR A 45 4.56 -10.88 23.16
C THR A 45 5.21 -9.55 22.77
N LEU A 46 5.37 -9.26 21.47
CA LEU A 46 6.00 -8.03 21.00
C LEU A 46 5.15 -6.80 21.30
N SER A 47 5.82 -5.71 21.67
CA SER A 47 5.20 -4.40 21.86
C SER A 47 4.85 -3.75 20.52
N HIS A 48 3.90 -2.80 20.53
CA HIS A 48 3.53 -2.06 19.32
C HIS A 48 4.71 -1.30 18.70
N MET A 49 5.67 -0.85 19.52
CA MET A 49 6.88 -0.20 19.04
C MET A 49 7.80 -1.15 18.27
N GLU A 50 7.92 -2.41 18.72
CA GLU A 50 8.69 -3.42 18.00
C GLU A 50 7.99 -3.82 16.70
N ILE A 51 6.67 -4.00 16.73
CA ILE A 51 5.87 -4.30 15.55
C ILE A 51 6.00 -3.18 14.50
N ALA A 52 6.00 -1.91 14.92
CA ALA A 52 6.22 -0.76 14.05
C ALA A 52 7.60 -0.80 13.37
N LYS A 53 8.65 -1.16 14.12
CA LYS A 53 10.00 -1.31 13.56
C LYS A 53 10.09 -2.45 12.54
N HIS A 54 9.40 -3.57 12.78
CA HIS A 54 9.42 -4.72 11.88
C HIS A 54 8.61 -4.52 10.59
N THR A 55 7.51 -3.78 10.65
CA THR A 55 6.56 -3.64 9.54
C THR A 55 6.63 -2.29 8.83
N GLY A 56 7.24 -1.29 9.47
CA GLY A 56 7.25 0.10 9.00
C GLY A 56 5.87 0.75 9.04
N LEU A 57 4.93 0.21 9.82
CA LEU A 57 3.64 0.84 10.12
C LEU A 57 3.78 1.81 11.29
N THR A 58 2.90 2.81 11.35
CA THR A 58 2.82 3.71 12.50
C THR A 58 2.17 3.00 13.70
N LEU A 59 2.41 3.51 14.90
CA LEU A 59 1.74 3.01 16.11
C LEU A 59 0.22 3.11 16.00
N GLU A 60 -0.29 4.19 15.40
CA GLU A 60 -1.72 4.39 15.14
C GLU A 60 -2.31 3.29 14.24
N GLN A 61 -1.59 2.94 13.16
CA GLN A 61 -2.00 1.86 12.25
C GLN A 61 -2.01 0.51 12.97
N ILE A 62 -1.06 0.26 13.88
CA ILE A 62 -1.01 -0.97 14.67
C ILE A 62 -2.17 -1.03 15.67
N GLU A 63 -2.49 0.07 16.34
CA GLU A 63 -3.66 0.14 17.23
C GLU A 63 -4.97 -0.07 16.44
N GLN A 64 -5.10 0.52 15.25
CA GLN A 64 -6.25 0.28 14.37
C GLN A 64 -6.42 -1.21 14.06
N LEU A 65 -5.34 -1.89 13.63
CA LEU A 65 -5.34 -3.33 13.34
C LEU A 65 -5.71 -4.19 14.56
N ARG A 66 -5.33 -3.75 15.77
CA ARG A 66 -5.72 -4.41 17.02
C ARG A 66 -7.20 -4.23 17.32
N THR A 67 -7.75 -3.04 17.06
CA THR A 67 -9.17 -2.73 17.30
C THR A 67 -10.11 -3.33 16.24
N GLU A 68 -9.66 -3.51 15.00
CA GLU A 68 -10.43 -4.12 13.90
C GLU A 68 -10.86 -5.58 14.18
N LYS A 69 -10.22 -6.26 15.14
CA LYS A 69 -10.56 -7.64 15.56
C LYS A 69 -11.65 -7.73 16.64
N LYS A 70 -12.17 -6.60 17.15
CA LYS A 70 -13.27 -6.57 18.13
C LYS A 70 -14.59 -6.24 17.46
#